data_AF-A0A1Y3MWL8-F1
#
_entry.id   AF-A0A1Y3MWL8-F1
#
_cell.length_a   1.000
_cell.length_b   1.000
_cell.length_c   1.000
_cell.angle_alpha   90.00
_cell.angle_beta   90.00
_cell.angle_gamma   90.00
#
_symmetry.space_group_name_H-M   'P 1'
#
loop_
_entity.id
_entity.type
_entity.pdbx_description
1 polymer ?
#
loop_
_entity_poly.entity_id
_entity_poly.type
_entity_poly.pdbx_seq_one_letter_code
_entity_poly.pdbx_strand_id
1 'polypeptide(L)'
;MVNSFNEYSTKNDLDIEIHLDLFTPANATRHTEDFCSVIDQFLQKRSTKYDIYFYNNIYTSRFEPHFVDLNELLPKNHTDMYVDAQTSESYSFNNKLIGLPVFINYSVMYNNMVILNKYNRTIPKTWNELLETGKYILEKEKEQHNDDILIYNGAFIDDEIGMGSIYEFMYSFRDSLEDPFPDLLSENAVNSLIMMKKLKNEISSGSLIINIYYIDPLLLK
;
A
#
# COMPACT_ATOMS: atom_id res chain seq x y z
N MET A 1 7.80 -21.15 -1.59
CA MET A 1 7.93 -21.06 -0.12
C MET A 1 7.51 -22.35 0.56
N VAL A 2 6.23 -22.74 0.54
CA VAL A 2 5.71 -23.96 1.20
C VAL A 2 6.48 -25.23 0.80
N ASN A 3 6.55 -25.53 -0.50
CA ASN A 3 7.28 -26.73 -0.98
C ASN A 3 8.75 -26.72 -0.53
N SER A 4 9.42 -25.57 -0.66
CA SER A 4 10.82 -25.41 -0.25
C SER A 4 11.03 -25.63 1.25
N PHE A 5 10.09 -25.17 2.09
CA PHE A 5 10.15 -25.42 3.53
C PHE A 5 9.87 -26.89 3.86
N ASN A 6 8.86 -27.51 3.24
CA ASN A 6 8.53 -28.91 3.50
C ASN A 6 9.67 -29.84 3.07
N GLU A 7 10.32 -29.57 1.93
CA GLU A 7 11.54 -30.26 1.50
C GLU A 7 12.69 -30.08 2.51
N TYR A 8 12.89 -28.85 3.00
CA TYR A 8 13.89 -28.56 4.03
C TYR A 8 13.58 -29.30 5.34
N SER A 9 12.32 -29.33 5.77
CA SER A 9 11.87 -30.02 6.97
C SER A 9 12.12 -31.52 6.89
N THR A 10 11.77 -32.16 5.78
CA THR A 10 12.06 -33.58 5.55
C THR A 10 13.57 -33.85 5.53
N LYS A 11 14.37 -32.98 4.90
CA LYS A 11 15.83 -33.16 4.82
C LYS A 11 16.53 -33.03 6.19
N ASN A 12 15.95 -32.27 7.11
CA ASN A 12 16.53 -32.00 8.42
C ASN A 12 15.76 -32.67 9.58
N ASP A 13 14.88 -33.62 9.28
CA ASP A 13 14.09 -34.40 10.25
C ASP A 13 13.35 -33.52 11.28
N LEU A 14 12.75 -32.41 10.85
CA LEU A 14 12.11 -31.46 11.77
C LEU A 14 10.72 -31.89 12.24
N ASP A 15 10.10 -32.88 11.58
CA ASP A 15 8.72 -33.32 11.83
C ASP A 15 7.69 -32.19 11.77
N ILE A 16 7.88 -31.25 10.83
CA ILE A 16 6.99 -30.10 10.60
C ILE A 16 6.56 -30.09 9.13
N GLU A 17 5.27 -29.90 8.88
CA GLU A 17 4.73 -29.69 7.53
C GLU A 17 3.90 -28.42 7.50
N ILE A 18 4.14 -27.55 6.52
CA ILE A 18 3.33 -26.36 6.27
C ILE A 18 2.25 -26.69 5.25
N HIS A 19 1.02 -26.38 5.61
CA HIS A 19 -0.15 -26.37 4.72
C HIS A 19 -0.63 -24.94 4.56
N LEU A 20 -0.78 -24.48 3.30
CA LEU A 20 -1.23 -23.11 3.00
C LEU A 20 -2.65 -23.11 2.45
N ASP A 21 -3.57 -22.58 3.24
CA ASP A 21 -4.93 -22.27 2.80
C ASP A 21 -4.99 -20.88 2.16
N LEU A 22 -5.00 -20.84 0.83
CA LEU A 22 -5.04 -19.61 0.07
C LEU A 22 -6.48 -19.26 -0.36
N PHE A 23 -6.98 -18.13 0.15
CA PHE A 23 -8.23 -17.55 -0.33
C PHE A 23 -7.96 -16.64 -1.53
N THR A 24 -8.62 -16.94 -2.64
CA THR A 24 -8.52 -16.24 -3.92
C THR A 24 -9.92 -15.93 -4.42
N PRO A 25 -10.04 -15.00 -5.38
CA PRO A 25 -11.26 -14.82 -6.15
C PRO A 25 -11.90 -16.08 -6.74
N ALA A 26 -11.10 -17.14 -6.98
CA ALA A 26 -11.57 -18.36 -7.59
C ALA A 26 -12.21 -19.34 -6.59
N ASN A 27 -11.97 -19.17 -5.29
CA ASN A 27 -12.43 -20.09 -4.24
C ASN A 27 -13.11 -19.41 -3.04
N ALA A 28 -13.25 -18.08 -3.05
CA ALA A 28 -13.95 -17.31 -2.03
C ALA A 28 -14.77 -16.15 -2.64
N THR A 29 -15.95 -15.88 -2.09
CA THR A 29 -16.76 -14.68 -2.38
C THR A 29 -16.07 -13.44 -1.79
N ARG A 30 -15.93 -12.36 -2.57
CA ARG A 30 -14.92 -11.29 -2.40
C ARG A 30 -15.37 -10.08 -1.56
N HIS A 31 -14.54 -9.66 -0.60
CA HIS A 31 -14.00 -8.31 -0.28
C HIS A 31 -12.86 -8.47 0.78
N THR A 32 -11.87 -7.58 0.86
CA THR A 32 -10.80 -7.63 1.90
C THR A 32 -11.35 -7.52 3.32
N GLU A 33 -12.45 -6.77 3.50
CA GLU A 33 -13.21 -6.69 4.75
C GLU A 33 -13.78 -8.04 5.19
N ASP A 34 -14.15 -8.90 4.22
CA ASP A 34 -14.63 -10.25 4.50
C ASP A 34 -13.49 -11.12 5.05
N PHE A 35 -12.26 -10.93 4.57
CA PHE A 35 -11.11 -11.68 5.05
C PHE A 35 -10.76 -11.36 6.51
N CYS A 36 -10.76 -10.07 6.90
CA CYS A 36 -10.61 -9.70 8.30
C CYS A 36 -11.72 -10.30 9.17
N SER A 37 -12.96 -10.25 8.70
CA SER A 37 -14.12 -10.79 9.42
C SER A 37 -14.03 -12.30 9.63
N VAL A 38 -13.50 -13.03 8.64
CA VAL A 38 -13.25 -14.47 8.75
C VAL A 38 -12.19 -14.78 9.80
N ILE A 39 -11.06 -14.07 9.80
CA ILE A 39 -10.02 -14.21 10.83
C ILE A 39 -10.60 -13.90 12.22
N ASP A 40 -11.29 -12.78 12.35
CA ASP A 40 -11.91 -12.37 13.61
C ASP A 40 -12.86 -13.45 14.14
N GLN A 41 -13.70 -14.05 13.30
CA GLN A 41 -14.57 -15.16 13.70
C GLN A 41 -13.80 -16.39 14.20
N PHE A 42 -12.70 -16.76 13.55
CA PHE A 42 -11.86 -17.88 14.00
C PHE A 42 -11.20 -17.59 15.34
N LEU A 43 -10.64 -16.39 15.51
CA LEU A 43 -9.99 -15.96 16.75
C LEU A 43 -10.98 -15.87 17.91
N GLN A 44 -12.16 -15.26 17.70
CA GLN A 44 -13.21 -15.16 18.73
C GLN A 44 -13.72 -16.54 19.18
N LYS A 45 -13.77 -17.51 18.27
CA LYS A 45 -14.14 -18.91 18.58
C LYS A 45 -12.99 -19.72 19.18
N ARG A 46 -11.79 -19.13 19.33
CA ARG A 46 -10.55 -19.82 19.74
C ARG A 46 -10.30 -21.07 18.90
N SER A 47 -10.51 -20.94 17.59
CA SER A 47 -10.36 -22.04 16.66
C SER A 47 -8.90 -22.49 16.57
N THR A 48 -8.67 -23.80 16.64
CA THR A 48 -7.36 -24.42 16.42
C THR A 48 -7.17 -24.83 14.95
N LYS A 49 -7.88 -24.19 14.02
CA LYS A 49 -7.84 -24.56 12.60
C LYS A 49 -6.55 -24.11 11.93
N TYR A 50 -6.03 -22.95 12.31
CA TYR A 50 -4.82 -22.38 11.74
C TYR A 50 -3.89 -21.94 12.86
N ASP A 51 -2.60 -22.22 12.68
CA ASP A 51 -1.53 -21.84 13.61
C ASP A 51 -0.95 -20.46 13.27
N ILE A 52 -0.97 -20.07 11.99
CA ILE A 52 -0.39 -18.82 11.47
C ILE A 52 -1.44 -18.11 10.64
N TYR A 53 -1.60 -16.81 10.88
CA TYR A 53 -2.51 -15.94 10.14
C TYR A 53 -1.72 -14.87 9.40
N PHE A 54 -2.00 -14.70 8.10
CA PHE A 54 -1.56 -13.55 7.33
C PHE A 54 -2.67 -12.51 7.36
N TYR A 55 -2.40 -11.29 7.80
CA TYR A 55 -3.40 -10.23 7.92
C TYR A 55 -2.77 -8.85 7.70
N ASN A 56 -3.61 -7.85 7.44
CA ASN A 56 -3.16 -6.46 7.29
C ASN A 56 -2.83 -5.85 8.67
N ASN A 57 -1.67 -5.22 8.78
CA ASN A 57 -1.13 -4.66 10.02
C ASN A 57 -2.05 -3.61 10.69
N ILE A 58 -3.00 -3.02 9.97
CA ILE A 58 -4.05 -2.15 10.55
C ILE A 58 -4.91 -2.85 11.62
N TYR A 59 -4.97 -4.19 11.62
CA TYR A 59 -5.76 -4.96 12.58
C TYR A 59 -4.96 -5.45 13.78
N THR A 60 -3.71 -5.03 13.93
CA THR A 60 -2.80 -5.49 14.99
C THR A 60 -3.39 -5.31 16.39
N SER A 61 -3.88 -4.11 16.72
CA SER A 61 -4.50 -3.87 18.04
C SER A 61 -5.78 -4.68 18.28
N ARG A 62 -6.54 -5.00 17.22
CA ARG A 62 -7.76 -5.82 17.30
C ARG A 62 -7.44 -7.29 17.57
N PHE A 63 -6.37 -7.81 16.97
CA PHE A 63 -6.02 -9.22 17.07
C PHE A 63 -5.02 -9.53 18.19
N GLU A 64 -4.34 -8.53 18.76
CA GLU A 64 -3.40 -8.69 19.88
C GLU A 64 -3.91 -9.62 20.99
N PRO A 65 -5.16 -9.53 21.47
CA PRO A 65 -5.62 -10.38 22.58
C PRO A 65 -5.64 -11.88 22.27
N HIS A 66 -5.54 -12.27 20.99
CA HIS A 66 -5.63 -13.65 20.53
C HIS A 66 -4.30 -14.24 20.09
N PHE A 67 -3.24 -13.43 20.00
CA PHE A 67 -1.91 -13.88 19.56
C PHE A 67 -0.91 -13.96 20.71
N VAL A 68 0.07 -14.85 20.52
CA VAL A 68 1.21 -15.00 21.43
C VAL A 68 2.20 -13.86 21.22
N ASP A 69 2.96 -13.53 22.27
CA ASP A 69 4.09 -12.60 22.13
C ASP A 69 5.28 -13.31 21.47
N LEU A 70 5.62 -12.89 20.26
CA LEU A 70 6.73 -13.44 19.50
C LEU A 70 8.09 -13.14 20.14
N ASN A 71 8.19 -12.13 21.01
CA ASN A 71 9.40 -11.90 21.80
C ASN A 71 9.67 -13.03 22.81
N GLU A 72 8.62 -13.68 23.29
CA GLU A 72 8.74 -14.83 24.20
C GLU A 72 8.95 -16.14 23.44
N LEU A 73 8.36 -16.26 22.26
CA LEU A 73 8.38 -17.49 21.45
C LEU A 73 9.66 -17.64 20.62
N LEU A 74 10.16 -16.55 20.04
CA LEU A 74 11.25 -16.59 19.07
C LEU A 74 12.59 -16.26 19.72
N PRO A 75 13.70 -16.86 19.25
CA PRO A 75 15.04 -16.49 19.69
C PRO A 75 15.31 -15.00 19.47
N LYS A 76 15.95 -14.34 20.44
CA LYS A 76 16.27 -12.90 20.38
C LYS A 76 17.01 -12.51 19.10
N ASN A 77 17.96 -13.33 18.64
CA ASN A 77 18.68 -13.06 17.40
C ASN A 77 17.78 -13.05 16.16
N HIS A 78 16.62 -13.71 16.21
CA HIS A 78 15.64 -13.67 15.13
C HIS A 78 14.75 -12.43 15.24
N THR A 79 14.26 -12.08 16.44
CA THR A 79 13.47 -10.84 16.61
C THR A 79 14.30 -9.58 16.36
N ASP A 80 15.59 -9.60 16.70
CA ASP A 80 16.57 -8.55 16.38
C ASP A 80 16.76 -8.33 14.86
N MET A 81 16.31 -9.24 13.99
CA MET A 81 16.28 -8.99 12.54
C MET A 81 15.15 -8.03 12.12
N TYR A 82 14.18 -7.80 13.01
CA TYR A 82 12.96 -7.03 12.77
C TYR A 82 12.79 -5.91 13.81
N VAL A 83 13.87 -5.21 14.16
CA VAL A 83 13.85 -4.13 15.17
C VAL A 83 12.75 -3.11 14.88
N ASP A 84 12.56 -2.73 13.63
CA ASP A 84 11.54 -1.76 13.24
C ASP A 84 10.11 -2.25 13.56
N ALA A 85 9.86 -3.56 13.42
CA ALA A 85 8.58 -4.17 13.77
C ALA A 85 8.35 -4.18 15.29
N GLN A 86 9.40 -4.35 16.09
CA GLN A 86 9.32 -4.28 17.55
C GLN A 86 8.93 -2.89 18.06
N THR A 87 9.33 -1.85 17.34
CA THR A 87 9.02 -0.45 17.71
C THR A 87 7.77 0.12 17.05
N SER A 88 7.23 -0.57 16.03
CA SER A 88 6.09 -0.09 15.26
C SER A 88 4.77 -0.59 15.83
N GLU A 89 3.82 0.32 16.04
CA GLU A 89 2.43 -0.02 16.43
C GLU A 89 1.70 -0.88 15.39
N SER A 90 2.25 -0.99 14.18
CA SER A 90 1.76 -1.88 13.14
C SER A 90 1.99 -3.35 13.44
N TYR A 91 3.01 -3.71 14.22
CA TYR A 91 3.37 -5.10 14.47
C TYR A 91 3.47 -5.43 15.96
N SER A 92 3.55 -4.38 16.80
CA SER A 92 3.65 -4.49 18.24
C SER A 92 2.56 -3.67 18.92
N PHE A 93 1.92 -4.22 19.95
CA PHE A 93 0.90 -3.52 20.72
C PHE A 93 0.97 -3.96 22.19
N ASN A 94 0.77 -3.03 23.14
CA ASN A 94 0.93 -3.30 24.57
C ASN A 94 2.27 -3.99 24.95
N ASN A 95 3.36 -3.56 24.31
CA ASN A 95 4.72 -4.13 24.45
C ASN A 95 4.88 -5.59 24.01
N LYS A 96 3.91 -6.16 23.27
CA LYS A 96 4.02 -7.50 22.67
C LYS A 96 4.27 -7.39 21.18
N LEU A 97 5.19 -8.20 20.65
CA LEU A 97 5.39 -8.36 19.22
C LEU A 97 4.41 -9.43 18.72
N ILE A 98 3.36 -9.04 18.01
CA ILE A 98 2.28 -9.97 17.65
C ILE A 98 2.38 -10.51 16.22
N GLY A 99 3.21 -9.89 15.38
CA GLY A 99 3.36 -10.27 13.99
C GLY A 99 4.71 -9.84 13.43
N LEU A 100 5.12 -10.48 12.34
CA LEU A 100 6.32 -10.13 11.57
C LEU A 100 5.93 -9.73 10.15
N PRO A 101 6.63 -8.76 9.55
CA PRO A 101 6.39 -8.39 8.15
C PRO A 101 6.82 -9.52 7.22
N VAL A 102 5.91 -9.92 6.32
CA VAL A 102 6.18 -10.91 5.27
C VAL A 102 6.49 -10.22 3.94
N PHE A 103 5.69 -9.22 3.60
CA PHE A 103 5.91 -8.36 2.45
C PHE A 103 5.54 -6.93 2.82
N ILE A 104 6.21 -5.97 2.21
CA ILE A 104 5.96 -4.55 2.37
C ILE A 104 5.63 -4.00 0.98
N ASN A 105 4.52 -3.28 0.90
CA ASN A 105 4.12 -2.56 -0.30
C ASN A 105 4.11 -1.07 0.02
N TYR A 106 4.49 -0.25 -0.96
CA TYR A 106 4.45 1.20 -0.88
C TYR A 106 4.05 1.78 -2.23
N SER A 107 3.36 2.90 -2.19
CA SER A 107 2.96 3.64 -3.38
C SER A 107 4.15 4.41 -3.95
N VAL A 108 4.23 4.50 -5.27
CA VAL A 108 5.25 5.29 -5.97
C VAL A 108 4.63 6.05 -7.14
N MET A 109 5.24 7.16 -7.51
CA MET A 109 4.85 7.91 -8.70
C MET A 109 5.57 7.35 -9.94
N TYR A 110 4.80 6.73 -10.82
CA TYR A 110 5.28 6.25 -12.12
C TYR A 110 5.39 7.42 -13.10
N ASN A 111 6.51 7.50 -13.82
CA ASN A 111 6.80 8.56 -14.78
C ASN A 111 7.12 7.96 -16.15
N ASN A 112 6.51 8.47 -17.22
CA ASN A 112 6.84 8.05 -18.58
C ASN A 112 8.07 8.81 -19.09
N MET A 113 9.23 8.16 -19.01
CA MET A 113 10.50 8.76 -19.43
C MET A 113 10.57 9.07 -20.93
N VAL A 114 9.83 8.35 -21.78
CA VAL A 114 9.77 8.63 -23.23
C VAL A 114 9.13 10.00 -23.47
N ILE A 115 8.01 10.28 -22.81
CA ILE A 115 7.31 11.57 -22.91
C ILE A 115 8.14 12.70 -22.27
N LEU A 116 8.71 12.47 -21.07
CA LEU A 116 9.55 13.47 -20.42
C LEU A 116 10.77 13.85 -21.29
N ASN A 117 11.44 12.87 -21.89
CA ASN A 117 12.58 13.10 -22.78
C ASN A 117 12.16 13.79 -24.08
N LYS A 118 11.03 13.41 -24.69
CA LYS A 118 10.46 14.05 -25.90
C LYS A 118 10.32 15.57 -25.70
N TYR A 119 9.97 15.99 -24.50
CA TYR A 119 9.73 17.39 -24.13
C TYR A 119 10.85 18.04 -23.32
N ASN A 120 11.99 17.36 -23.16
CA ASN A 120 13.13 17.82 -22.37
C ASN A 120 12.72 18.28 -20.95
N ARG A 121 11.95 17.43 -20.27
CA ARG A 121 11.48 17.62 -18.89
C ARG A 121 12.15 16.61 -17.96
N THR A 122 12.40 17.01 -16.73
CA THR A 122 12.90 16.13 -15.67
C THR A 122 11.73 15.52 -14.89
N ILE A 123 12.01 14.45 -14.12
CA ILE A 123 11.03 13.90 -13.18
C ILE A 123 10.64 14.99 -12.17
N PRO A 124 9.34 15.33 -12.04
CA PRO A 124 8.87 16.30 -11.06
C PRO A 124 9.17 15.87 -9.63
N LYS A 125 9.65 16.80 -8.81
CA LYS A 125 9.93 16.59 -7.38
C LYS A 125 8.91 17.24 -6.47
N THR A 126 8.05 18.10 -7.01
CA THR A 126 6.98 18.79 -6.28
C THR A 126 5.67 18.74 -7.04
N TRP A 127 4.54 18.92 -6.35
CA TRP A 127 3.22 19.00 -6.99
C TRP A 127 3.11 20.19 -7.95
N ASN A 128 3.79 21.30 -7.68
CA ASN A 128 3.85 22.44 -8.60
C ASN A 128 4.61 22.08 -9.88
N GLU A 129 5.77 21.43 -9.76
CA GLU A 129 6.53 20.96 -10.93
C GLU A 129 5.73 19.95 -11.75
N LEU A 130 4.97 19.06 -11.09
CA LEU A 130 4.09 18.10 -11.77
C LEU A 130 2.98 18.84 -12.53
N LEU A 131 2.35 19.84 -11.91
CA LEU A 131 1.32 20.65 -12.55
C LEU A 131 1.87 21.41 -13.77
N GLU A 132 2.99 22.10 -13.62
CA GLU A 132 3.62 22.87 -14.69
C GLU A 132 4.08 21.97 -15.85
N THR A 133 4.79 20.88 -15.53
CA THR A 133 5.25 19.90 -16.51
C THR A 133 4.08 19.25 -17.22
N GLY A 134 3.05 18.87 -16.46
CA GLY A 134 1.86 18.23 -16.96
C GLY A 134 1.07 19.12 -17.93
N LYS A 135 0.86 20.39 -17.56
CA LYS A 135 0.19 21.37 -18.44
C LYS A 135 0.96 21.58 -19.73
N TYR A 136 2.28 21.73 -19.64
CA TYR A 136 3.14 21.91 -20.82
C TYR A 136 3.03 20.72 -21.78
N ILE A 137 3.13 19.50 -21.26
CA ILE A 137 3.04 18.27 -22.07
C ILE A 137 1.64 18.16 -22.69
N LEU A 138 0.58 18.40 -21.91
CA LEU A 138 -0.79 18.35 -22.39
C LEU A 138 -1.03 19.32 -23.56
N GLU A 139 -0.53 20.54 -23.45
CA GLU A 139 -0.63 21.54 -24.52
C GLU A 139 0.11 21.09 -25.79
N LYS A 140 1.33 20.56 -25.63
CA LYS A 140 2.16 20.11 -26.76
C LYS A 140 1.66 18.87 -27.47
N GLU A 141 1.03 17.94 -26.74
CA GLU A 141 0.38 16.77 -27.33
C GLU A 141 -0.90 17.16 -28.07
N LYS A 142 -1.69 18.11 -27.54
CA LYS A 142 -2.85 18.68 -28.25
C LYS A 142 -2.47 19.39 -29.55
N GLU A 143 -1.37 20.16 -29.55
CA GLU A 143 -0.83 20.75 -30.79
C GLU A 143 -0.46 19.70 -31.85
N GLN A 144 -0.16 18.47 -31.43
CA GLN A 144 0.12 17.32 -32.30
C GLN A 144 -1.11 16.44 -32.56
N HIS A 145 -2.32 16.90 -32.20
CA HIS A 145 -3.57 16.15 -32.34
C HIS A 145 -3.61 14.84 -31.55
N ASN A 146 -2.90 14.76 -30.42
CA ASN A 146 -3.03 13.68 -29.45
C ASN A 146 -3.86 14.15 -28.25
N ASP A 147 -5.15 13.82 -28.27
CA ASP A 147 -6.11 14.18 -27.22
C ASP A 147 -6.29 13.08 -26.16
N ASP A 148 -5.71 11.89 -26.36
CA ASP A 148 -5.91 10.71 -25.51
C ASP A 148 -4.88 10.60 -24.37
N ILE A 149 -3.95 11.56 -24.26
CA ILE A 149 -2.91 11.51 -23.23
C ILE A 149 -3.49 11.72 -21.82
N LEU A 150 -3.14 10.81 -20.92
CA LEU A 150 -3.38 10.95 -19.49
C LEU A 150 -2.13 11.49 -18.79
N ILE A 151 -2.21 12.71 -18.24
CA ILE A 151 -1.07 13.32 -17.56
C ILE A 151 -0.93 12.84 -16.11
N TYR A 152 -2.03 12.85 -15.35
CA TYR A 152 -2.00 12.49 -13.94
C TYR A 152 -3.26 11.74 -13.51
N ASN A 153 -3.04 10.61 -12.84
CA ASN A 153 -4.05 9.84 -12.13
C ASN A 153 -3.54 9.56 -10.71
N GLY A 154 -4.21 10.17 -9.73
CA GLY A 154 -3.89 10.01 -8.31
C GLY A 154 -4.58 8.83 -7.62
N ALA A 155 -5.24 7.94 -8.36
CA ALA A 155 -5.95 6.77 -7.81
C ALA A 155 -6.97 7.09 -6.69
N PHE A 156 -7.64 8.24 -6.77
CA PHE A 156 -8.69 8.67 -5.83
C PHE A 156 -10.02 7.91 -6.03
N ILE A 157 -9.99 6.59 -5.90
CA ILE A 157 -11.14 5.70 -6.00
C ILE A 157 -11.84 5.55 -4.63
N ASP A 158 -13.11 5.13 -4.62
CA ASP A 158 -13.89 5.00 -3.37
C ASP A 158 -13.64 3.66 -2.67
N ASP A 159 -12.40 3.43 -2.25
CA ASP A 159 -11.97 2.25 -1.48
C ASP A 159 -10.71 2.55 -0.64
N GLU A 160 -10.07 1.50 -0.09
CA GLU A 160 -8.86 1.59 0.71
C GLU A 160 -7.65 2.17 -0.04
N ILE A 161 -7.52 1.91 -1.34
CA ILE A 161 -6.45 2.48 -2.18
C ILE A 161 -6.63 3.99 -2.32
N GLY A 162 -7.86 4.45 -2.53
CA GLY A 162 -8.13 5.88 -2.63
C GLY A 162 -7.93 6.59 -1.30
N MET A 163 -8.28 5.96 -0.18
CA MET A 163 -7.97 6.48 1.15
C MET A 163 -6.45 6.62 1.34
N GLY A 164 -5.67 5.59 0.97
CA GLY A 164 -4.21 5.65 0.99
C GLY A 164 -3.66 6.80 0.14
N SER A 165 -4.18 6.96 -1.07
CA SER A 165 -3.77 8.04 -1.99
C SER A 165 -4.08 9.44 -1.43
N ILE A 166 -5.25 9.63 -0.81
CA ILE A 166 -5.60 10.90 -0.13
C ILE A 166 -4.66 11.13 1.05
N TYR A 167 -4.43 10.11 1.87
CA TYR A 167 -3.55 10.19 3.04
C TYR A 167 -2.13 10.59 2.63
N GLU A 168 -1.52 9.89 1.67
CA GLU A 168 -0.18 10.18 1.16
C GLU A 168 -0.07 11.58 0.55
N PHE A 169 -1.10 11.99 -0.21
CA PHE A 169 -1.15 13.33 -0.79
C PHE A 169 -1.17 14.40 0.29
N MET A 170 -2.07 14.29 1.28
CA MET A 170 -2.13 15.23 2.40
C MET A 170 -0.85 15.19 3.24
N TYR A 171 -0.30 13.99 3.48
CA TYR A 171 0.93 13.79 4.23
C TYR A 171 2.13 14.49 3.58
N SER A 172 2.14 14.65 2.25
CA SER A 172 3.20 15.40 1.54
C SER A 172 3.18 16.92 1.76
N PHE A 173 2.14 17.47 2.42
CA PHE A 173 2.03 18.89 2.78
C PHE A 173 2.48 19.19 4.21
N ARG A 174 3.14 18.25 4.88
CA ARG A 174 3.79 18.49 6.17
C ARG A 174 4.96 19.49 6.04
N ASP A 175 5.26 20.22 7.11
CA ASP A 175 6.30 21.26 7.09
C ASP A 175 7.72 20.66 7.06
N SER A 176 7.90 19.50 7.69
CA SER A 176 9.17 18.76 7.72
C SER A 176 8.98 17.25 7.61
N LEU A 177 10.05 16.53 7.26
CA LEU A 177 9.99 15.08 7.03
C LEU A 177 9.51 14.28 8.25
N GLU A 178 9.86 14.75 9.45
CA GLU A 178 9.57 14.11 10.73
C GLU A 178 8.21 14.50 11.31
N ASP A 179 7.51 15.45 10.69
CA ASP A 179 6.20 15.87 11.18
C ASP A 179 5.14 14.78 10.96
N PRO A 180 4.17 14.66 11.87
CA PRO A 180 3.06 13.73 11.72
C PRO A 180 2.14 14.16 10.57
N PHE A 181 1.07 13.40 10.38
CA PHE A 181 0.00 13.80 9.47
C PHE A 181 -0.52 15.20 9.80
N PRO A 182 -0.70 16.10 8.80
CA PRO A 182 -1.19 17.45 9.05
C PRO A 182 -2.54 17.45 9.78
N ASP A 183 -2.71 18.34 10.74
CA ASP A 183 -4.02 18.52 11.39
C ASP A 183 -5.07 18.86 10.32
N LEU A 184 -6.24 18.20 10.39
CA LEU A 184 -7.28 18.34 9.36
C LEU A 184 -7.86 19.76 9.25
N LEU A 185 -7.67 20.60 10.27
CA LEU A 185 -8.08 22.00 10.30
C LEU A 185 -6.92 22.96 9.98
N SER A 186 -5.72 22.45 9.73
CA SER A 186 -4.54 23.25 9.41
C SER A 186 -4.59 23.85 8.00
N GLU A 187 -3.80 24.91 7.79
CA GLU A 187 -3.60 25.49 6.47
C GLU A 187 -2.94 24.50 5.50
N ASN A 188 -2.08 23.61 5.99
CA ASN A 188 -1.44 22.56 5.19
C ASN A 188 -2.47 21.56 4.62
N ALA A 189 -3.43 21.13 5.44
CA ALA A 189 -4.54 20.31 4.96
C ALA A 189 -5.39 21.06 3.91
N VAL A 190 -5.71 22.33 4.14
CA VAL A 190 -6.43 23.16 3.15
C VAL A 190 -5.64 23.29 1.83
N ASN A 191 -4.34 23.58 1.92
CA ASN A 191 -3.45 23.71 0.76
C ASN A 191 -3.34 22.41 -0.03
N SER A 192 -3.29 21.25 0.64
CA SER A 192 -3.30 19.95 -0.03
C SER A 192 -4.58 19.73 -0.84
N LEU A 193 -5.75 20.08 -0.29
CA LEU A 193 -7.03 19.92 -0.97
C LEU A 193 -7.17 20.89 -2.16
N ILE A 194 -6.65 22.12 -2.01
CA ILE A 194 -6.58 23.09 -3.10
C ILE A 194 -5.70 22.56 -4.23
N MET A 195 -4.51 22.03 -3.93
CA MET A 195 -3.63 21.46 -4.95
C MET A 195 -4.23 20.23 -5.62
N MET A 196 -4.83 19.33 -4.84
CA MET A 196 -5.53 18.15 -5.37
C MET A 196 -6.63 18.56 -6.35
N LYS A 197 -7.41 19.59 -6.03
CA LYS A 197 -8.43 20.16 -6.91
C LYS A 197 -7.83 20.79 -8.17
N LYS A 198 -6.69 21.48 -8.07
CA LYS A 198 -5.97 22.04 -9.23
C LYS A 198 -5.51 20.93 -10.19
N LEU A 199 -4.83 19.91 -9.68
CA LEU A 199 -4.38 18.78 -10.50
C LEU A 199 -5.56 18.09 -11.20
N LYS A 200 -6.64 17.83 -10.47
CA LYS A 200 -7.88 17.26 -11.02
C LYS A 200 -8.43 18.07 -12.19
N ASN A 201 -8.49 19.39 -12.05
CA ASN A 201 -9.14 20.25 -13.03
C ASN A 201 -8.24 20.62 -14.22
N GLU A 202 -6.93 20.69 -14.01
CA GLU A 202 -6.00 21.24 -15.01
C GLU A 202 -5.25 20.18 -15.81
N ILE A 203 -5.00 19.00 -15.23
CA ILE A 203 -4.17 17.97 -15.89
C ILE A 203 -4.73 16.54 -15.79
N SER A 204 -5.71 16.26 -14.94
CA SER A 204 -6.34 14.94 -14.92
C SER A 204 -7.46 14.82 -15.95
N SER A 205 -7.65 13.61 -16.49
CA SER A 205 -8.70 13.28 -17.48
C SER A 205 -10.11 13.20 -16.89
N GLY A 206 -10.25 13.20 -15.55
CA GLY A 206 -11.52 12.92 -14.88
C GLY A 206 -12.03 11.48 -15.04
N SER A 207 -11.32 10.63 -15.78
CA SER A 207 -11.63 9.21 -15.88
C SER A 207 -11.11 8.48 -14.65
N LEU A 208 -12.01 7.73 -13.99
CA LEU A 208 -11.62 6.79 -12.95
C LEU A 208 -10.94 5.61 -13.65
N ILE A 209 -9.62 5.51 -13.57
CA ILE A 209 -8.95 4.25 -13.88
C ILE A 209 -9.07 3.38 -12.64
N ILE A 210 -10.11 2.55 -12.66
CA ILE A 210 -10.55 1.70 -11.54
C ILE A 210 -9.55 0.54 -11.28
N ASN A 211 -8.48 0.41 -12.08
CA ASN A 211 -7.68 -0.81 -12.06
C ASN A 211 -6.17 -0.54 -12.11
N ILE A 212 -5.57 -0.21 -10.96
CA ILE A 212 -4.12 -0.34 -10.78
C ILE A 212 -3.63 -1.80 -10.86
N TYR A 213 -4.52 -2.79 -10.76
CA TYR A 213 -4.19 -4.21 -10.97
C TYR A 213 -4.18 -4.62 -12.45
N TYR A 214 -4.67 -3.77 -13.35
CA TYR A 214 -4.66 -3.96 -14.80
C TYR A 214 -4.32 -2.63 -15.47
N ILE A 215 -3.05 -2.23 -15.40
CA ILE A 215 -2.52 -1.36 -16.44
C ILE A 215 -2.57 -2.19 -17.71
N ASP A 216 -3.57 -1.94 -18.55
CA ASP A 216 -3.66 -2.54 -19.87
C ASP A 216 -2.34 -2.22 -20.60
N PRO A 217 -1.58 -3.23 -21.09
CA PRO A 217 -0.37 -2.99 -21.87
C PRO A 217 -0.60 -2.07 -23.08
N LEU A 218 -1.85 -1.88 -23.52
CA LEU A 218 -2.22 -0.93 -24.56
C LEU A 218 -2.15 0.54 -24.13
N LEU A 219 -2.22 0.85 -22.84
CA LEU A 219 -2.03 2.21 -22.30
C LEU A 219 -0.54 2.61 -22.19
N LEU A 220 0.37 1.66 -22.44
CA LEU A 220 1.82 1.85 -22.42
C LEU A 220 2.45 1.87 -23.84
N LYS A 221 1.64 1.98 -24.90
CA LYS A 221 2.11 2.10 -26.29
C LYS A 221 2.24 3.54 -26.74
#